data_AF-Q17HX4-F1
#
_entry.id   AF-Q17HX4-F1
#
_cell.length_a   1.000
_cell.length_b   1.000
_cell.length_c   1.000
_cell.angle_alpha   90.00
_cell.angle_beta   90.00
_cell.angle_gamma   90.00
#
_symmetry.space_group_name_H-M   'P 1'
#
loop_
_entity.id
_entity.type
_entity.pdbx_description
1 polymer ?
#
loop_
_entity_poly.entity_id
_entity_poly.type
_entity_poly.pdbx_seq_one_letter_code
_entity_poly.pdbx_strand_id
1 'polypeptide(L)'
;MTICTLKPHDISIAIDGDMYPALDGLVQNGRDCGYGEHLITTNLRSHLKWMERVLLPKRATANAVQFLDPSRREGDPCFDTYKIAGRCTSISRCQRKWKNFELTQEANFCSSTSVICCPLDDIDKDAWSTKYDLLMECPKLVHALLPENNGAPMVRIFDSETRYICMGAIISDRTILTSASCVGTAASLSVQPLENVKNTIQVQKVILHGSFNATDYSNDIAILRIPDSLKWSPRLHPMCLWSNKTHTPLIVEMLYPFNTNDTNIEFLELLTMYNSDCQRTHAHQVRGSHICVKYPYRQYTCLSSHSMLRWEDAEGIPYLIGLATDTRECKEWYYMTFSRLMAFIDWIVDNIEDEEIRRSFKVQ
;
A
#
# COMPACT_ATOMS: atom_id res chain seq x y z
N MET A 1 -56.43 14.28 4.79
CA MET A 1 -55.88 12.95 5.13
C MET A 1 -54.37 13.07 4.98
N THR A 2 -53.64 13.10 6.09
CA THR A 2 -52.19 13.30 6.08
C THR A 2 -51.54 11.99 5.66
N ILE A 3 -50.93 11.94 4.47
CA ILE A 3 -50.17 10.77 4.01
C ILE A 3 -48.79 10.88 4.64
N CYS A 4 -48.51 9.99 5.59
CA CYS A 4 -47.20 9.87 6.23
C CYS A 4 -46.55 8.55 5.81
N THR A 5 -45.26 8.61 5.46
CA THR A 5 -44.45 7.46 5.06
C THR A 5 -43.36 7.22 6.08
N LEU A 6 -43.24 5.98 6.59
CA LEU A 6 -42.11 5.54 7.40
C LEU A 6 -40.90 5.28 6.49
N LYS A 7 -39.80 5.98 6.73
CA LYS A 7 -38.51 5.76 6.07
C LYS A 7 -37.58 4.99 7.03
N PRO A 8 -37.04 3.81 6.65
CA PRO A 8 -35.91 3.23 7.34
C PRO A 8 -34.63 4.00 7.00
N HIS A 9 -33.65 3.97 7.91
CA HIS A 9 -32.37 4.68 7.74
C HIS A 9 -31.40 3.99 6.76
N ASP A 10 -31.65 2.73 6.35
CA ASP A 10 -30.59 1.89 5.77
C ASP A 10 -30.88 1.28 4.38
N ILE A 11 -31.96 1.64 3.69
CA ILE A 11 -32.24 1.10 2.33
C ILE A 11 -32.69 2.20 1.38
N SER A 12 -31.88 2.43 0.34
CA SER A 12 -32.12 3.40 -0.74
C SER A 12 -32.15 2.67 -2.09
N ILE A 13 -33.13 2.99 -2.93
CA ILE A 13 -33.27 2.45 -4.30
C ILE A 13 -32.75 3.52 -5.27
N ALA A 14 -31.86 3.16 -6.19
CA ALA A 14 -31.36 4.07 -7.23
C ALA A 14 -32.08 3.82 -8.55
N ILE A 15 -32.64 4.87 -9.16
CA ILE A 15 -33.25 4.84 -10.50
C ILE A 15 -32.67 6.00 -11.29
N ASP A 16 -32.01 5.74 -12.42
CA ASP A 16 -31.40 6.74 -13.31
C ASP A 16 -30.49 7.77 -12.59
N GLY A 17 -29.83 7.35 -11.50
CA GLY A 17 -28.92 8.19 -10.72
C GLY A 17 -29.55 8.90 -9.51
N ASP A 18 -30.88 8.86 -9.36
CA ASP A 18 -31.59 9.44 -8.21
C ASP A 18 -31.82 8.40 -7.11
N MET A 19 -31.62 8.80 -5.84
CA MET A 19 -31.82 7.94 -4.66
C MET A 19 -33.20 8.13 -4.03
N TYR A 20 -33.94 7.02 -3.86
CA TYR A 20 -35.26 6.97 -3.26
C TYR A 20 -35.24 6.18 -1.94
N PRO A 21 -35.77 6.70 -0.83
CA PRO A 21 -35.83 5.97 0.44
C PRO A 21 -36.84 4.81 0.37
N ALA A 22 -36.52 3.69 1.01
CA ALA A 22 -37.44 2.56 1.11
C ALA A 22 -38.71 2.90 1.91
N LEU A 23 -39.83 2.28 1.54
CA LEU A 23 -41.13 2.45 2.20
C LEU A 23 -41.51 1.12 2.87
N ASP A 24 -41.58 1.10 4.21
CA ASP A 24 -41.87 -0.12 4.98
C ASP A 24 -43.36 -0.37 5.22
N GLY A 25 -44.16 0.70 5.25
CA GLY A 25 -45.56 0.63 5.62
C GLY A 25 -46.38 1.81 5.13
N LEU A 26 -47.65 1.54 4.83
CA LEU A 26 -48.65 2.57 4.54
C LEU A 26 -49.46 2.81 5.81
N VAL A 27 -49.44 4.04 6.33
CA VAL A 27 -50.19 4.41 7.54
C VAL A 27 -51.69 4.30 7.27
N GLN A 28 -52.37 3.45 8.05
CA GLN A 28 -53.82 3.33 8.01
C GLN A 28 -54.48 4.25 9.02
N ASN A 29 -53.89 4.36 10.22
CA ASN A 29 -54.43 5.16 11.31
C ASN A 29 -53.32 5.61 12.29
N GLY A 30 -53.41 6.85 12.76
CA GLY A 30 -52.47 7.48 13.69
C GLY A 30 -52.65 8.99 13.71
N ARG A 31 -52.53 9.63 14.89
CA ARG A 31 -52.76 11.08 15.04
C ARG A 31 -51.52 11.92 14.72
N ASP A 32 -50.35 11.36 14.96
CA ASP A 32 -49.05 12.03 14.91
C ASP A 32 -48.03 11.32 14.01
N CYS A 33 -48.49 10.38 13.19
CA CYS A 33 -47.64 9.56 12.32
C CYS A 33 -46.55 8.77 13.09
N GLY A 34 -46.79 8.43 14.36
CA GLY A 34 -45.88 7.62 15.18
C GLY A 34 -44.95 8.43 16.09
N TYR A 35 -45.15 9.74 16.21
CA TYR A 35 -44.34 10.63 17.03
C TYR A 35 -44.83 10.72 18.49
N GLY A 36 -44.77 9.59 19.19
CA GLY A 36 -45.11 9.51 20.62
C GLY A 36 -46.37 8.70 20.93
N GLU A 37 -47.23 8.45 19.94
CA GLU A 37 -48.35 7.49 20.05
C GLU A 37 -48.19 6.28 19.10
N HIS A 38 -48.89 5.19 19.44
CA HIS A 38 -48.91 3.99 18.59
C HIS A 38 -49.66 4.26 17.28
N LEU A 39 -49.12 3.73 16.18
CA LEU A 39 -49.70 3.82 14.85
C LEU A 39 -50.06 2.42 14.31
N ILE A 40 -51.04 2.35 13.41
CA ILE A 40 -51.39 1.13 12.69
C ILE A 40 -51.02 1.32 11.21
N THR A 41 -50.14 0.45 10.71
CA THR A 41 -49.73 0.43 9.30
C THR A 41 -50.08 -0.88 8.63
N THR A 42 -50.34 -0.80 7.32
CA THR A 42 -50.22 -1.98 6.46
C THR A 42 -48.74 -2.34 6.37
N ASN A 43 -48.38 -3.50 6.91
CA ASN A 43 -47.04 -4.06 6.70
C ASN A 43 -46.89 -4.43 5.22
N LEU A 44 -46.04 -3.70 4.49
CA LEU A 44 -45.84 -3.96 3.05
C LEU A 44 -45.09 -5.27 2.82
N ARG A 45 -44.24 -5.70 3.75
CA ARG A 45 -43.47 -6.96 3.64
C ARG A 45 -44.37 -8.19 3.57
N SER A 46 -45.50 -8.22 4.29
CA SER A 46 -46.43 -9.35 4.21
C SER A 46 -47.13 -9.47 2.85
N HIS A 47 -47.13 -8.39 2.06
CA HIS A 47 -47.74 -8.32 0.74
C HIS A 47 -46.71 -8.35 -0.40
N LEU A 48 -45.42 -8.57 -0.09
CA LEU A 48 -44.32 -8.45 -1.05
C LEU A 48 -44.53 -9.33 -2.30
N LYS A 49 -44.89 -10.60 -2.13
CA LYS A 49 -45.13 -11.53 -3.26
C LYS A 49 -46.26 -11.07 -4.19
N TRP A 50 -47.30 -10.44 -3.62
CA TRP A 50 -48.39 -9.88 -4.43
C TRP A 50 -47.92 -8.63 -5.17
N MET A 51 -47.21 -7.72 -4.49
CA MET A 51 -46.66 -6.52 -5.10
C MET A 51 -45.67 -6.85 -6.22
N GLU A 52 -44.74 -7.78 -6.01
CA GLU A 52 -43.81 -8.26 -7.04
C GLU A 52 -44.55 -8.74 -8.30
N ARG A 53 -45.65 -9.48 -8.11
CA ARG A 53 -46.46 -9.98 -9.22
C ARG A 53 -47.17 -8.88 -10.02
N VAL A 54 -47.53 -7.77 -9.37
CA VAL A 54 -48.28 -6.66 -9.97
C VAL A 54 -47.37 -5.59 -10.55
N LEU A 55 -46.25 -5.31 -9.87
CA LEU A 55 -45.35 -4.20 -10.17
C LEU A 55 -44.18 -4.59 -11.07
N LEU A 56 -43.70 -5.84 -11.02
CA LEU A 56 -42.54 -6.26 -11.82
C LEU A 56 -42.96 -6.87 -13.17
N PRO A 57 -42.34 -6.46 -14.29
CA PRO A 57 -42.59 -7.07 -15.58
C PRO A 57 -42.12 -8.54 -15.60
N LYS A 58 -42.86 -9.41 -16.29
CA LYS A 58 -42.60 -10.87 -16.34
C LYS A 58 -41.30 -11.26 -17.07
N ARG A 59 -40.56 -10.30 -17.65
CA ARG A 59 -39.25 -10.49 -18.28
C ARG A 59 -38.35 -9.31 -17.93
N ALA A 60 -37.10 -9.60 -17.54
CA ALA A 60 -36.08 -8.60 -17.33
C ALA A 60 -35.69 -7.98 -18.68
N THR A 61 -35.95 -6.69 -18.85
CA THR A 61 -35.36 -5.86 -19.91
C THR A 61 -34.11 -5.17 -19.38
N ALA A 62 -33.23 -4.68 -20.26
CA ALA A 62 -31.98 -3.99 -19.92
C ALA A 62 -32.12 -2.82 -18.90
N ASN A 63 -33.33 -2.33 -18.65
CA ASN A 63 -33.67 -1.40 -17.58
C ASN A 63 -34.08 -2.13 -16.28
N ALA A 64 -33.37 -3.20 -15.91
CA ALA A 64 -33.62 -3.89 -14.65
C ALA A 64 -33.11 -3.03 -13.49
N VAL A 65 -33.95 -2.81 -12.48
CA VAL A 65 -33.58 -2.12 -11.25
C VAL A 65 -32.41 -2.88 -10.61
N GLN A 66 -31.25 -2.22 -10.51
CA GLN A 66 -30.07 -2.81 -9.89
C GLN A 66 -30.09 -2.53 -8.39
N PHE A 67 -29.98 -3.59 -7.59
CA PHE A 67 -30.01 -3.49 -6.15
C PHE A 67 -28.62 -3.13 -5.63
N LEU A 68 -28.49 -1.95 -5.04
CA LEU A 68 -27.34 -1.58 -4.22
C LEU A 68 -27.57 -2.13 -2.82
N ASP A 69 -26.51 -2.69 -2.23
CA ASP A 69 -26.51 -3.13 -0.84
C ASP A 69 -25.68 -2.12 -0.04
N PRO A 70 -26.32 -1.16 0.66
CA PRO A 70 -25.60 -0.10 1.37
C PRO A 70 -24.69 -0.63 2.48
N SER A 71 -24.93 -1.88 2.91
CA SER A 71 -24.10 -2.55 3.91
C SER A 71 -22.79 -3.09 3.34
N ARG A 72 -22.68 -3.27 2.01
CA ARG A 72 -21.50 -3.80 1.33
C ARG A 72 -20.55 -2.70 0.88
N ARG A 73 -19.46 -2.51 1.60
CA ARG A 73 -18.43 -1.51 1.31
C ARG A 73 -17.35 -2.07 0.39
N GLU A 74 -16.51 -1.18 -0.11
CA GLU A 74 -15.28 -1.59 -0.78
C GLU A 74 -14.46 -2.50 0.15
N GLY A 75 -14.03 -3.65 -0.37
CA GLY A 75 -13.35 -4.69 0.38
C GLY A 75 -14.23 -5.88 0.78
N ASP A 76 -15.55 -5.76 0.71
CA ASP A 76 -16.46 -6.83 1.15
C ASP A 76 -16.54 -7.99 0.17
N PRO A 77 -16.73 -9.23 0.67
CA PRO A 77 -16.90 -10.39 -0.18
C PRO A 77 -18.22 -10.30 -0.96
N CYS A 78 -18.17 -10.63 -2.24
CA CYS A 78 -19.32 -10.56 -3.12
C CYS A 78 -19.32 -11.73 -4.11
N PHE A 79 -20.45 -11.93 -4.77
CA PHE A 79 -20.58 -12.94 -5.82
C PHE A 79 -21.09 -12.27 -7.09
N ASP A 80 -20.53 -12.65 -8.23
CA ASP A 80 -21.01 -12.14 -9.51
C ASP A 80 -22.29 -12.87 -9.99
N THR A 81 -22.82 -12.46 -11.16
CA THR A 81 -24.03 -13.05 -11.76
C THR A 81 -23.89 -14.54 -12.05
N TYR A 82 -22.65 -15.02 -12.25
CA TYR A 82 -22.29 -16.42 -12.46
C TYR A 82 -21.90 -17.14 -11.16
N LYS A 83 -22.14 -16.50 -9.99
CA LYS A 83 -21.79 -16.99 -8.65
C LYS A 83 -20.30 -17.18 -8.40
N ILE A 84 -19.45 -16.48 -9.15
CA ILE A 84 -18.00 -16.47 -8.93
C ILE A 84 -17.71 -15.57 -7.74
N ALA A 85 -16.88 -16.08 -6.80
CA ALA A 85 -16.48 -15.33 -5.62
C ALA A 85 -15.57 -14.15 -6.01
N GLY A 86 -15.85 -12.99 -5.44
CA GLY A 86 -15.15 -11.75 -5.71
C GLY A 86 -15.10 -10.81 -4.50
N ARG A 87 -14.59 -9.62 -4.74
CA ARG A 87 -14.52 -8.54 -3.76
C ARG A 87 -15.09 -7.25 -4.35
N CYS A 88 -15.83 -6.50 -3.55
CA CYS A 88 -16.28 -5.16 -3.91
C CYS A 88 -15.05 -4.25 -4.05
N THR A 89 -14.83 -3.69 -5.23
CA THR A 89 -13.68 -2.81 -5.51
C THR A 89 -14.12 -1.66 -6.41
N SER A 90 -13.41 -0.54 -6.38
CA SER A 90 -13.64 0.54 -7.34
C SER A 90 -13.59 0.03 -8.79
N ILE A 91 -14.45 0.55 -9.67
CA ILE A 91 -14.46 0.25 -11.11
C ILE A 91 -13.06 0.40 -11.73
N SER A 92 -12.29 1.39 -11.28
CA SER A 92 -10.92 1.64 -11.76
C SER A 92 -9.98 0.45 -11.59
N ARG A 93 -10.25 -0.43 -10.61
CA ARG A 93 -9.42 -1.57 -10.22
C ARG A 93 -9.83 -2.90 -10.87
N CYS A 94 -10.91 -2.90 -11.65
CA CYS A 94 -11.49 -4.09 -12.25
C CYS A 94 -11.78 -3.86 -13.75
N GLN A 95 -10.78 -3.31 -14.45
CA GLN A 95 -10.94 -2.79 -15.82
C GLN A 95 -11.39 -3.86 -16.83
N ARG A 96 -10.93 -5.12 -16.66
CA ARG A 96 -11.30 -6.23 -17.54
C ARG A 96 -12.79 -6.55 -17.47
N LYS A 97 -13.36 -6.57 -16.26
CA LYS A 97 -14.79 -6.79 -16.05
C LYS A 97 -15.61 -5.59 -16.51
N TRP A 98 -15.11 -4.37 -16.30
CA TRP A 98 -15.78 -3.15 -16.74
C TRP A 98 -15.94 -3.07 -18.27
N LYS A 99 -14.92 -3.44 -19.03
CA LYS A 99 -15.02 -3.52 -20.50
C LYS A 99 -16.08 -4.54 -20.97
N ASN A 100 -16.24 -5.64 -20.25
CA ASN A 100 -17.30 -6.61 -20.54
C ASN A 100 -18.69 -6.04 -20.21
N PHE A 101 -18.81 -5.26 -19.12
CA PHE A 101 -20.05 -4.55 -18.77
C PHE A 101 -20.49 -3.57 -19.87
N GLU A 102 -19.58 -2.80 -20.46
CA GLU A 102 -19.93 -1.87 -21.55
C GLU A 102 -20.58 -2.58 -22.74
N LEU A 103 -20.26 -3.85 -22.95
CA LEU A 103 -20.80 -4.69 -24.03
C LEU A 103 -22.09 -5.43 -23.64
N THR A 104 -22.20 -5.91 -22.39
CA THR A 104 -23.32 -6.77 -21.96
C THR A 104 -24.37 -6.06 -21.12
N GLN A 105 -24.06 -4.87 -20.58
CA GLN A 105 -24.86 -4.13 -19.60
C GLN A 105 -25.16 -4.91 -18.30
N GLU A 106 -24.36 -5.94 -17.98
CA GLU A 106 -24.52 -6.77 -16.78
C GLU A 106 -23.42 -6.47 -15.74
N ALA A 107 -23.75 -5.80 -14.64
CA ALA A 107 -22.85 -5.55 -13.51
C ALA A 107 -23.54 -5.79 -12.17
N ASN A 108 -22.76 -6.24 -11.19
CA ASN A 108 -23.19 -6.31 -9.80
C ASN A 108 -22.47 -5.21 -9.03
N PHE A 109 -23.20 -4.14 -8.70
CA PHE A 109 -22.72 -3.07 -7.83
C PHE A 109 -22.83 -3.46 -6.35
N CYS A 110 -21.97 -2.88 -5.52
CA CYS A 110 -21.99 -3.07 -4.07
C CYS A 110 -22.68 -1.87 -3.40
N SER A 111 -21.91 -1.01 -2.73
CA SER A 111 -22.42 0.19 -2.02
C SER A 111 -22.84 1.33 -2.95
N SER A 112 -22.25 1.43 -4.13
CA SER A 112 -22.46 2.54 -5.06
C SER A 112 -22.26 2.11 -6.51
N THR A 113 -22.66 2.97 -7.44
CA THR A 113 -22.42 2.81 -8.88
C THR A 113 -20.94 2.91 -9.27
N SER A 114 -20.05 3.27 -8.33
CA SER A 114 -18.60 3.31 -8.53
C SER A 114 -17.87 2.09 -7.95
N VAL A 115 -18.56 1.21 -7.22
CA VAL A 115 -18.00 0.03 -6.57
C VAL A 115 -18.68 -1.22 -7.10
N ILE A 116 -17.91 -2.10 -7.75
CA ILE A 116 -18.42 -3.32 -8.38
C ILE A 116 -17.86 -4.58 -7.73
N CYS A 117 -18.61 -5.67 -7.82
CA CYS A 117 -18.13 -6.97 -7.43
C CYS A 117 -17.17 -7.53 -8.47
N CYS A 118 -15.87 -7.57 -8.16
CA CYS A 118 -14.83 -8.06 -9.06
C CYS A 118 -14.31 -9.43 -8.64
N PRO A 119 -14.24 -10.44 -9.54
CA PRO A 119 -13.55 -11.69 -9.28
C PRO A 119 -12.13 -11.42 -8.83
N LEU A 120 -11.65 -12.15 -7.83
CA LEU A 120 -10.31 -11.92 -7.25
C LEU A 120 -9.20 -12.03 -8.31
N ASP A 121 -9.42 -12.80 -9.37
CA ASP A 121 -8.45 -12.97 -10.45
C ASP A 121 -8.36 -11.79 -11.42
N ASP A 122 -9.36 -10.91 -11.44
CA ASP A 122 -9.47 -9.80 -12.38
C ASP A 122 -9.23 -8.42 -11.74
N ILE A 123 -8.90 -8.37 -10.45
CA ILE A 123 -8.53 -7.13 -9.75
C ILE A 123 -7.06 -6.79 -10.06
N ASP A 124 -6.83 -5.65 -10.71
CA ASP A 124 -5.52 -4.98 -10.93
C ASP A 124 -4.35 -5.80 -11.53
N LYS A 125 -4.54 -6.97 -12.14
CA LYS A 125 -3.38 -7.82 -12.51
C LYS A 125 -2.51 -7.35 -13.70
N ASP A 126 -3.01 -6.64 -14.72
CA ASP A 126 -2.22 -6.43 -15.96
C ASP A 126 -1.18 -5.29 -15.90
N ALA A 127 -1.55 -4.13 -15.34
CA ALA A 127 -0.62 -3.00 -15.19
C ALA A 127 0.35 -3.22 -14.01
N TRP A 128 -0.16 -3.75 -12.90
CA TRP A 128 0.63 -4.10 -11.72
C TRP A 128 1.67 -5.19 -12.04
N SER A 129 1.30 -6.26 -12.75
CA SER A 129 2.25 -7.34 -13.12
C SER A 129 3.38 -6.82 -13.98
N THR A 130 3.08 -6.03 -15.02
CA THR A 130 4.10 -5.44 -15.90
C THR A 130 5.13 -4.63 -15.12
N LYS A 131 4.67 -3.83 -14.15
CA LYS A 131 5.54 -2.96 -13.35
C LYS A 131 6.33 -3.72 -12.30
N TYR A 132 5.67 -4.66 -11.63
CA TYR A 132 6.31 -5.59 -10.71
C TYR A 132 7.42 -6.38 -11.42
N ASP A 133 7.11 -6.96 -12.58
CA ASP A 133 8.07 -7.75 -13.37
C ASP A 133 9.29 -6.92 -13.75
N LEU A 134 9.10 -5.67 -14.18
CA LEU A 134 10.20 -4.76 -14.50
C LEU A 134 11.06 -4.41 -13.27
N LEU A 135 10.45 -4.15 -12.10
CA LEU A 135 11.21 -3.91 -10.86
C LEU A 135 12.03 -5.14 -10.45
N MET A 136 11.52 -6.34 -10.73
CA MET A 136 12.22 -7.60 -10.48
C MET A 136 13.32 -7.90 -11.50
N GLU A 137 13.52 -7.06 -12.54
CA GLU A 137 14.66 -7.17 -13.46
C GLU A 137 15.95 -6.52 -12.93
N CYS A 138 15.89 -5.85 -11.78
CA CYS A 138 17.06 -5.22 -11.14
C CYS A 138 18.30 -6.14 -11.08
N PRO A 139 18.21 -7.42 -10.68
CA PRO A 139 19.38 -8.30 -10.63
C PRO A 139 20.10 -8.42 -11.97
N LYS A 140 19.35 -8.51 -13.09
CA LYS A 140 19.95 -8.59 -14.43
C LYS A 140 20.75 -7.32 -14.76
N LEU A 141 20.19 -6.16 -14.42
CA LEU A 141 20.86 -4.87 -14.62
C LEU A 141 22.13 -4.78 -13.77
N VAL A 142 22.05 -5.08 -12.47
CA VAL A 142 23.20 -5.00 -11.56
C VAL A 142 24.30 -5.97 -12.00
N HIS A 143 23.95 -7.21 -12.34
CA HIS A 143 24.89 -8.20 -12.84
C HIS A 143 25.62 -7.72 -14.10
N ALA A 144 24.90 -7.08 -15.03
CA ALA A 144 25.49 -6.54 -16.27
C ALA A 144 26.43 -5.34 -16.03
N LEU A 145 26.28 -4.62 -14.92
CA LEU A 145 27.10 -3.45 -14.58
C LEU A 145 28.44 -3.80 -13.92
N LEU A 146 28.62 -5.04 -13.43
CA LEU A 146 29.83 -5.51 -12.74
C LEU A 146 30.26 -4.55 -11.60
N PRO A 147 29.50 -4.50 -10.50
CA PRO A 147 29.66 -3.46 -9.48
C PRO A 147 31.04 -3.44 -8.83
N GLU A 148 31.56 -2.23 -8.59
CA GLU A 148 32.80 -1.97 -7.85
C GLU A 148 32.51 -1.83 -6.34
N ASN A 149 33.47 -2.22 -5.50
CA ASN A 149 33.36 -2.03 -4.05
C ASN A 149 33.35 -0.54 -3.66
N ASN A 150 32.62 -0.22 -2.59
CA ASN A 150 32.48 1.07 -1.88
C ASN A 150 31.34 2.02 -2.30
N GLY A 151 30.66 1.82 -3.44
CA GLY A 151 29.69 2.78 -3.99
C GLY A 151 28.21 2.45 -3.80
N ALA A 152 27.89 1.49 -2.93
CA ALA A 152 26.57 0.87 -2.73
C ALA A 152 25.35 1.77 -3.03
N PRO A 153 24.24 1.21 -3.57
CA PRO A 153 23.13 1.92 -4.21
C PRO A 153 22.29 2.79 -3.26
N MET A 154 22.90 3.85 -2.72
CA MET A 154 22.40 4.62 -1.60
C MET A 154 22.70 6.12 -1.75
N VAL A 155 21.89 6.90 -1.04
CA VAL A 155 22.03 8.34 -0.91
C VAL A 155 22.06 8.76 0.55
N ARG A 156 22.67 9.91 0.83
CA ARG A 156 22.48 10.67 2.06
C ARG A 156 21.36 11.69 1.85
N ILE A 157 20.46 11.83 2.81
CA ILE A 157 19.30 12.72 2.78
C ILE A 157 19.55 13.88 3.74
N PHE A 158 19.29 15.10 3.29
CA PHE A 158 19.48 16.33 4.05
C PHE A 158 18.23 17.19 4.06
N ASP A 159 18.03 17.93 5.16
CA ASP A 159 16.96 18.92 5.28
C ASP A 159 17.31 20.25 4.59
N SER A 160 16.41 21.23 4.69
CA SER A 160 16.59 22.58 4.16
C SER A 160 17.75 23.36 4.79
N GLU A 161 18.20 22.97 5.98
CA GLU A 161 19.35 23.55 6.69
C GLU A 161 20.65 22.81 6.38
N THR A 162 20.66 21.90 5.41
CA THR A 162 21.79 21.04 5.02
C THR A 162 22.26 20.11 6.14
N ARG A 163 21.39 19.79 7.10
CA ARG A 163 21.68 18.82 8.15
C ARG A 163 21.36 17.43 7.64
N TYR A 164 22.28 16.51 7.88
CA TYR A 164 22.08 15.10 7.57
C TYR A 164 20.92 14.55 8.40
N ILE A 165 19.96 13.94 7.71
CA ILE A 165 18.81 13.28 8.32
C ILE A 165 19.04 11.77 8.35
N CYS A 166 19.04 11.14 7.17
CA CYS A 166 19.01 9.69 7.03
C CYS A 166 19.70 9.22 5.74
N MET A 167 19.77 7.90 5.55
CA MET A 167 20.08 7.31 4.26
C MET A 167 18.80 6.93 3.48
N GLY A 168 18.96 6.75 2.17
CA GLY A 168 17.94 6.18 1.30
C GLY A 168 18.56 5.19 0.31
N ALA A 169 17.78 4.19 -0.10
CA ALA A 169 18.17 3.22 -1.11
C ALA A 169 17.67 3.67 -2.49
N ILE A 170 18.55 3.68 -3.49
CA ILE A 170 18.18 3.96 -4.88
C ILE A 170 17.54 2.69 -5.44
N ILE A 171 16.31 2.76 -5.93
CA ILE A 171 15.60 1.56 -6.44
C ILE A 171 15.26 1.66 -7.93
N SER A 172 15.39 2.84 -8.50
CA SER A 172 15.31 3.13 -9.94
C SER A 172 16.13 4.40 -10.21
N ASP A 173 16.21 4.83 -11.48
CA ASP A 173 17.00 5.98 -11.86
C ASP A 173 16.47 7.32 -11.32
N ARG A 174 15.24 7.37 -10.78
CA ARG A 174 14.66 8.57 -10.13
C ARG A 174 13.96 8.31 -8.80
N THR A 175 13.87 7.08 -8.33
CA THR A 175 13.18 6.74 -7.08
C THR A 175 14.15 6.28 -6.02
N ILE A 176 14.02 6.88 -4.85
CA ILE A 176 14.74 6.52 -3.63
C ILE A 176 13.72 6.09 -2.57
N LEU A 177 13.97 4.95 -1.91
CA LEU A 177 13.23 4.51 -0.74
C LEU A 177 13.92 4.94 0.55
N THR A 178 13.13 5.39 1.52
CA THR A 178 13.57 5.70 2.87
C THR A 178 12.41 5.51 3.85
N SER A 179 12.59 5.78 5.13
CA SER A 179 11.52 5.71 6.13
C SER A 179 10.70 7.01 6.18
N ALA A 180 9.42 6.92 6.50
CA ALA A 180 8.54 8.08 6.66
C ALA A 180 8.95 8.95 7.85
N SER A 181 9.44 8.32 8.93
CA SER A 181 9.98 8.99 10.13
C SER A 181 11.17 9.89 9.83
N CYS A 182 11.98 9.56 8.81
CA CYS A 182 13.08 10.40 8.36
C CYS A 182 12.62 11.69 7.67
N VAL A 183 11.52 11.64 6.91
CA VAL A 183 11.17 12.71 5.94
C VAL A 183 9.84 13.40 6.21
N GLY A 184 9.04 12.90 7.15
CA GLY A 184 7.66 13.34 7.38
C GLY A 184 7.48 14.79 7.86
N THR A 185 8.54 15.43 8.36
CA THR A 185 8.50 16.80 8.90
C THR A 185 9.28 17.82 8.07
N ALA A 186 9.97 17.38 7.00
CA ALA A 186 10.86 18.25 6.24
C ALA A 186 10.10 19.07 5.18
N ALA A 187 10.27 20.39 5.21
CA ALA A 187 9.66 21.29 4.22
C ALA A 187 10.32 21.20 2.84
N SER A 188 11.63 20.92 2.80
CA SER A 188 12.41 20.68 1.60
C SER A 188 13.51 19.67 1.91
N LEU A 189 13.81 18.81 0.95
CA LEU A 189 14.80 17.75 1.08
C LEU A 189 15.75 17.77 -0.10
N SER A 190 17.00 17.39 0.16
CA SER A 190 17.98 17.11 -0.87
C SER A 190 18.67 15.78 -0.62
N VAL A 191 19.17 15.17 -1.69
CA VAL A 191 19.88 13.89 -1.63
C VAL A 191 21.26 14.00 -2.26
N GLN A 192 22.22 13.27 -1.71
CA GLN A 192 23.57 13.14 -2.25
C GLN A 192 23.87 11.66 -2.48
N PRO A 193 24.02 11.19 -3.73
CA PRO A 193 24.50 9.84 -4.01
C PRO A 193 25.87 9.61 -3.39
N LEU A 194 26.10 8.44 -2.78
CA LEU A 194 27.39 8.13 -2.16
C LEU A 194 28.54 8.09 -3.17
N GLU A 195 28.25 7.69 -4.41
CA GLU A 195 29.21 7.69 -5.52
C GLU A 195 29.76 9.10 -5.80
N ASN A 196 28.95 10.14 -5.58
CA ASN A 196 29.35 11.52 -5.82
C ASN A 196 28.65 12.48 -4.86
N VAL A 197 29.20 12.61 -3.65
CA VAL A 197 28.65 13.49 -2.60
C VAL A 197 28.70 14.98 -2.92
N LYS A 198 29.37 15.39 -4.00
CA LYS A 198 29.33 16.79 -4.49
C LYS A 198 28.05 17.07 -5.26
N ASN A 199 27.36 16.02 -5.72
CA ASN A 199 26.12 16.16 -6.48
C ASN A 199 24.91 16.19 -5.52
N THR A 200 24.55 17.39 -5.08
CA THR A 200 23.32 17.60 -4.30
C THR A 200 22.13 17.76 -5.24
N ILE A 201 21.18 16.84 -5.16
CA ILE A 201 19.96 16.82 -5.98
C ILE A 201 18.78 17.20 -5.09
N GLN A 202 17.97 18.18 -5.50
CA GLN A 202 16.75 18.54 -4.78
C GLN A 202 15.68 17.47 -5.01
N VAL A 203 14.97 17.09 -3.94
CA VAL A 203 13.84 16.15 -4.04
C VAL A 203 12.66 16.89 -4.66
N GLN A 204 12.11 16.31 -5.73
CA GLN A 204 10.95 16.86 -6.43
C GLN A 204 9.64 16.52 -5.71
N LYS A 205 9.54 15.31 -5.17
CA LYS A 205 8.30 14.81 -4.54
C LYS A 205 8.61 13.82 -3.42
N VAL A 206 7.88 13.95 -2.32
CA VAL A 206 7.86 13.00 -1.20
C VAL A 206 6.49 12.31 -1.19
N ILE A 207 6.48 10.98 -1.14
CA ILE A 207 5.27 10.17 -1.03
C ILE A 207 5.39 9.36 0.26
N LEU A 208 4.65 9.78 1.28
CA LEU A 208 4.59 9.08 2.57
C LEU A 208 3.54 7.97 2.51
N HIS A 209 3.80 6.85 3.19
CA HIS A 209 2.77 5.84 3.37
C HIS A 209 1.62 6.39 4.23
N GLY A 210 0.40 6.44 3.69
CA GLY A 210 -0.75 7.11 4.34
C GLY A 210 -1.18 6.51 5.68
N SER A 211 -0.79 5.27 5.97
CA SER A 211 -1.02 4.60 7.26
C SER A 211 0.22 4.54 8.17
N PHE A 212 1.24 5.37 7.92
CA PHE A 212 2.38 5.49 8.82
C PHE A 212 1.91 5.91 10.23
N ASN A 213 2.37 5.19 11.24
CA ASN A 213 2.06 5.46 12.64
C ASN A 213 3.35 5.73 13.41
N ALA A 214 3.53 6.97 13.87
CA ALA A 214 4.72 7.39 14.62
C ALA A 214 4.79 6.82 16.04
N THR A 215 3.72 6.19 16.55
CA THR A 215 3.72 5.56 17.88
C THR A 215 4.34 4.16 17.86
N ASP A 216 3.96 3.31 16.90
CA ASP A 216 4.47 1.94 16.80
C ASP A 216 5.43 1.74 15.62
N TYR A 217 5.73 2.80 14.88
CA TYR A 217 6.52 2.83 13.64
C TYR A 217 6.02 1.87 12.56
N SER A 218 4.75 1.45 12.63
CA SER A 218 4.17 0.66 11.56
C SER A 218 4.00 1.48 10.30
N ASN A 219 4.25 0.83 9.16
CA ASN A 219 4.22 1.45 7.85
C ASN A 219 5.19 2.62 7.68
N ASP A 220 6.36 2.54 8.33
CA ASP A 220 7.41 3.54 8.25
C ASP A 220 8.21 3.41 6.94
N ILE A 221 7.61 3.88 5.84
CA ILE A 221 8.18 3.88 4.50
C ILE A 221 7.75 5.13 3.71
N ALA A 222 8.67 5.65 2.90
CA ALA A 222 8.45 6.77 2.00
C ALA A 222 9.22 6.60 0.70
N ILE A 223 8.68 7.19 -0.37
CA ILE A 223 9.32 7.33 -1.69
C ILE A 223 9.74 8.78 -1.86
N LEU A 224 10.99 9.00 -2.26
CA LEU A 224 11.50 10.29 -2.74
C LEU A 224 11.72 10.20 -4.25
N ARG A 225 11.21 11.17 -5.00
CA ARG A 225 11.47 11.32 -6.42
C ARG A 225 12.42 12.47 -6.68
N ILE A 226 13.43 12.23 -7.50
CA ILE A 226 14.35 13.27 -7.98
C ILE A 226 13.98 13.70 -9.40
N PRO A 227 14.25 14.97 -9.77
CA PRO A 227 13.84 15.51 -11.06
C PRO A 227 14.61 14.90 -12.23
N ASP A 228 15.89 14.62 -12.03
CA ASP A 228 16.82 14.16 -13.05
C ASP A 228 17.20 12.69 -12.85
N SER A 229 17.35 11.97 -13.95
CA SER A 229 17.76 10.56 -13.93
C SER A 229 19.22 10.40 -13.50
N LEU A 230 19.45 9.51 -12.54
CA LEU A 230 20.76 8.95 -12.27
C LEU A 230 21.24 8.14 -13.48
N LYS A 231 22.56 8.12 -13.67
CA LYS A 231 23.19 7.34 -14.75
C LYS A 231 23.87 6.13 -14.14
N TRP A 232 23.45 4.95 -14.58
CA TRP A 232 24.03 3.71 -14.10
C TRP A 232 25.51 3.58 -14.50
N SER A 233 26.28 3.04 -13.57
CA SER A 233 27.70 2.75 -13.72
C SER A 233 28.10 1.63 -12.73
N PRO A 234 29.31 1.05 -12.85
CA PRO A 234 29.80 0.08 -11.87
C PRO A 234 29.78 0.57 -10.42
N ARG A 235 29.84 1.89 -10.18
CA ARG A 235 29.79 2.49 -8.84
C ARG A 235 28.42 3.03 -8.43
N LEU A 236 27.46 3.09 -9.35
CA LEU A 236 26.11 3.59 -9.09
C LEU A 236 25.11 2.73 -9.86
N HIS A 237 24.41 1.86 -9.15
CA HIS A 237 23.36 0.99 -9.68
C HIS A 237 22.17 1.02 -8.70
N PRO A 238 21.03 0.38 -8.99
CA PRO A 238 19.95 0.27 -8.01
C PRO A 238 20.20 -0.83 -6.98
N MET A 239 19.52 -0.70 -5.84
CA MET A 239 19.34 -1.71 -4.79
C MET A 239 18.12 -2.54 -5.18
N CYS A 240 18.30 -3.85 -5.36
CA CYS A 240 17.19 -4.70 -5.76
C CYS A 240 16.21 -4.90 -4.61
N LEU A 241 14.92 -5.05 -4.90
CA LEU A 241 13.91 -5.22 -3.86
C LEU A 241 13.75 -6.70 -3.53
N TRP A 242 13.81 -7.04 -2.24
CA TRP A 242 13.45 -8.38 -1.80
C TRP A 242 11.94 -8.61 -1.91
N SER A 243 11.55 -9.61 -2.70
CA SER A 243 10.16 -9.91 -3.03
C SER A 243 9.70 -11.32 -2.64
N ASN A 244 10.54 -12.10 -1.94
CA ASN A 244 10.17 -13.43 -1.50
C ASN A 244 9.18 -13.36 -0.33
N LYS A 245 7.93 -13.78 -0.58
CA LYS A 245 6.83 -13.78 0.40
C LYS A 245 6.97 -14.83 1.50
N THR A 246 7.76 -15.86 1.25
CA THR A 246 7.81 -17.08 2.08
C THR A 246 9.02 -17.12 2.99
N HIS A 247 10.12 -16.49 2.59
CA HIS A 247 11.40 -16.56 3.29
C HIS A 247 12.04 -15.18 3.38
N THR A 248 12.71 -14.95 4.50
CA THR A 248 13.64 -13.84 4.71
C THR A 248 15.02 -14.44 4.98
N PRO A 249 16.11 -13.88 4.43
CA PRO A 249 17.46 -14.38 4.71
C PRO A 249 17.75 -14.38 6.21
N LEU A 250 18.35 -15.46 6.73
CA LEU A 250 18.64 -15.58 8.15
C LEU A 250 19.70 -14.57 8.62
N ILE A 251 20.70 -14.33 7.78
CA ILE A 251 21.79 -13.39 8.03
C ILE A 251 21.56 -12.20 7.09
N VAL A 252 21.54 -11.01 7.64
CA VAL A 252 21.36 -9.74 6.91
C VAL A 252 22.41 -8.74 7.37
N GLU A 253 22.74 -7.79 6.52
CA GLU A 253 23.75 -6.78 6.76
C GLU A 253 23.08 -5.43 7.00
N MET A 254 23.28 -4.85 8.18
CA MET A 254 22.90 -3.47 8.43
C MET A 254 23.98 -2.54 7.91
N LEU A 255 23.63 -1.72 6.90
CA LEU A 255 24.48 -0.67 6.36
C LEU A 255 24.36 0.59 7.18
N TYR A 256 25.48 1.12 7.69
CA TYR A 256 25.49 2.35 8.46
C TYR A 256 26.72 3.22 8.15
N PRO A 257 26.60 4.55 8.22
CA PRO A 257 27.75 5.44 8.12
C PRO A 257 28.48 5.51 9.47
N PHE A 258 29.81 5.45 9.46
CA PHE A 258 30.62 5.59 10.70
C PHE A 258 30.44 6.97 11.35
N ASN A 259 30.31 8.01 10.51
CA ASN A 259 29.96 9.37 10.91
C ASN A 259 29.05 9.97 9.84
N THR A 260 28.17 10.89 10.24
CA THR A 260 27.32 11.69 9.33
C THR A 260 28.09 12.35 8.20
N ASN A 261 29.38 12.67 8.37
CA ASN A 261 30.23 13.27 7.33
C ASN A 261 31.00 12.26 6.47
N ASP A 262 31.06 10.99 6.87
CA ASP A 262 31.78 9.96 6.15
C ASP A 262 30.98 9.50 4.92
N THR A 263 31.71 9.09 3.89
CA THR A 263 31.15 8.46 2.69
C THR A 263 31.37 6.95 2.69
N ASN A 264 32.24 6.45 3.58
CA ASN A 264 32.45 5.02 3.77
C ASN A 264 31.29 4.44 4.56
N ILE A 265 30.74 3.35 4.02
CA ILE A 265 29.67 2.60 4.66
C ILE A 265 30.25 1.31 5.18
N GLU A 266 30.02 1.09 6.47
CA GLU A 266 30.30 -0.19 7.10
C GLU A 266 29.03 -1.02 7.14
N PHE A 267 29.22 -2.33 7.29
CA PHE A 267 28.12 -3.25 7.49
C PHE A 267 28.31 -4.08 8.75
N LEU A 268 27.20 -4.37 9.41
CA LEU A 268 27.14 -5.27 10.55
C LEU A 268 26.23 -6.45 10.24
N GLU A 269 26.73 -7.66 10.40
CA GLU A 269 25.91 -8.87 10.27
C GLU A 269 24.94 -9.02 11.45
N LEU A 270 23.67 -9.21 11.13
CA LEU A 270 22.58 -9.40 12.06
C LEU A 270 21.81 -10.68 11.70
N LEU A 271 21.22 -11.29 12.73
CA LEU A 271 20.33 -12.44 12.57
C LEU A 271 18.88 -11.97 12.54
N THR A 272 18.12 -12.40 11.54
CA THR A 272 16.68 -12.20 11.52
C THR A 272 15.99 -13.10 12.52
N MET A 273 15.02 -12.54 13.25
CA MET A 273 14.30 -13.20 14.32
C MET A 273 12.79 -13.16 14.06
N TYR A 274 12.02 -13.93 14.83
CA TYR A 274 10.57 -13.83 14.77
C TYR A 274 10.10 -12.51 15.39
N ASN A 275 9.04 -11.92 14.85
CA ASN A 275 8.44 -10.71 15.43
C ASN A 275 7.97 -10.92 16.88
N SER A 276 7.63 -12.16 17.26
CA SER A 276 7.30 -12.53 18.64
C SER A 276 8.49 -12.37 19.59
N ASP A 277 9.73 -12.52 19.12
CA ASP A 277 10.92 -12.32 19.95
C ASP A 277 11.12 -10.83 20.26
N CYS A 278 11.00 -9.97 19.24
CA CYS A 278 10.96 -8.51 19.44
C CYS A 278 9.82 -8.08 20.36
N GLN A 279 8.61 -8.63 20.16
CA GLN A 279 7.44 -8.22 20.94
C GLN A 279 7.62 -8.41 22.46
N ARG A 280 8.44 -9.36 22.89
CA ARG A 280 8.74 -9.61 24.31
C ARG A 280 9.49 -8.46 24.99
N THR A 281 10.23 -7.65 24.22
CA THR A 281 11.09 -6.57 24.75
C THR A 281 10.63 -5.17 24.34
N HIS A 282 9.80 -5.07 23.30
CA HIS A 282 9.30 -3.80 22.77
C HIS A 282 7.98 -3.41 23.43
N ALA A 283 7.87 -2.14 23.84
CA ALA A 283 6.66 -1.60 24.47
C ALA A 283 5.48 -1.48 23.51
N HIS A 284 5.76 -1.20 22.23
CA HIS A 284 4.76 -1.06 21.19
C HIS A 284 4.53 -2.37 20.43
N GLN A 285 3.41 -2.42 19.70
CA GLN A 285 3.00 -3.62 18.98
C GLN A 285 3.88 -3.84 17.73
N VAL A 286 4.56 -4.98 17.67
CA VAL A 286 5.35 -5.42 16.53
C VAL A 286 4.43 -6.08 15.50
N ARG A 287 4.05 -5.32 14.47
CA ARG A 287 3.21 -5.78 13.35
C ARG A 287 3.99 -6.61 12.32
N GLY A 288 3.26 -7.26 11.40
CA GLY A 288 3.86 -7.99 10.26
C GLY A 288 4.63 -7.10 9.27
N SER A 289 4.40 -5.79 9.31
CA SER A 289 5.16 -4.77 8.59
C SER A 289 6.58 -4.57 9.15
N HIS A 290 6.91 -5.15 10.31
CA HIS A 290 8.24 -5.08 10.88
C HIS A 290 9.04 -6.36 10.59
N ILE A 291 10.35 -6.21 10.50
CA ILE A 291 11.32 -7.30 10.55
C ILE A 291 12.16 -7.13 11.83
N CYS A 292 12.28 -8.22 12.58
CA CYS A 292 13.02 -8.28 13.83
C CYS A 292 14.45 -8.78 13.58
N VAL A 293 15.45 -8.12 14.16
CA VAL A 293 16.85 -8.51 14.01
C VAL A 293 17.62 -8.44 15.34
N LYS A 294 18.68 -9.23 15.46
CA LYS A 294 19.56 -9.27 16.63
C LYS A 294 21.02 -9.36 16.21
N TYR A 295 21.89 -8.64 16.90
CA TYR A 295 23.33 -8.83 16.78
C TYR A 295 23.77 -10.09 17.55
N PRO A 296 24.40 -11.08 16.91
CA PRO A 296 24.72 -12.36 17.57
C PRO A 296 25.74 -12.23 18.70
N TYR A 297 26.64 -11.25 18.63
CA TYR A 297 27.80 -11.15 19.53
C TYR A 297 27.63 -10.18 20.70
N ARG A 298 26.53 -9.43 20.78
CA ARG A 298 26.24 -8.57 21.95
C ARG A 298 24.83 -8.79 22.45
N GLN A 299 24.65 -8.43 23.72
CA GLN A 299 23.38 -8.49 24.40
C GLN A 299 22.39 -7.44 23.87
N TYR A 300 22.90 -6.27 23.48
CA TYR A 300 22.08 -5.15 22.99
C TYR A 300 22.38 -4.85 21.52
N THR A 301 21.30 -4.70 20.75
CA THR A 301 21.28 -4.28 19.36
C THR A 301 20.58 -2.93 19.34
N CYS A 302 21.31 -1.84 19.51
CA CYS A 302 20.80 -0.47 19.41
C CYS A 302 21.86 0.36 18.71
N LEU A 303 21.60 0.60 17.43
CA LEU A 303 22.48 1.29 16.49
C LEU A 303 21.71 2.43 15.84
N SER A 304 22.41 3.41 15.27
CA SER A 304 21.76 4.60 14.73
C SER A 304 20.75 4.25 13.62
N SER A 305 19.58 4.87 13.73
CA SER A 305 18.31 4.60 13.03
C SER A 305 18.29 4.94 11.54
N HIS A 306 19.42 5.36 10.98
CA HIS A 306 19.50 5.88 9.61
C HIS A 306 19.98 4.84 8.60
N SER A 307 19.95 3.57 9.02
CA SER A 307 20.57 2.43 8.38
C SER A 307 19.57 1.66 7.51
N MET A 308 20.06 0.74 6.69
CA MET A 308 19.18 -0.18 5.94
C MET A 308 19.69 -1.60 6.05
N LEU A 309 18.79 -2.57 6.03
CA LEU A 309 19.14 -3.98 5.97
C LEU A 309 19.25 -4.38 4.51
N ARG A 310 20.40 -4.91 4.14
CA ARG A 310 20.61 -5.58 2.86
C ARG A 310 20.92 -7.06 3.05
N TRP A 311 20.80 -7.80 1.97
CA TRP A 311 21.36 -9.14 1.81
C TRP A 311 21.98 -9.23 0.42
N GLU A 312 23.12 -9.88 0.30
CA GLU A 312 23.82 -10.07 -0.96
C GLU A 312 23.71 -11.54 -1.37
N ASP A 313 23.37 -11.81 -2.63
CA ASP A 313 23.38 -13.18 -3.15
C ASP A 313 24.80 -13.65 -3.51
N ALA A 314 24.90 -14.91 -3.96
CA ALA A 314 26.19 -15.49 -4.32
C ALA A 314 26.88 -14.81 -5.52
N GLU A 315 26.16 -13.99 -6.27
CA GLU A 315 26.64 -13.26 -7.44
C GLU A 315 27.02 -11.80 -7.08
N GLY A 316 26.87 -11.39 -5.81
CA GLY A 316 27.18 -10.03 -5.37
C GLY A 316 26.03 -9.05 -5.57
N ILE A 317 24.81 -9.52 -5.87
CA ILE A 317 23.66 -8.65 -6.13
C ILE A 317 23.03 -8.24 -4.79
N PRO A 318 22.90 -6.94 -4.51
CA PRO A 318 22.38 -6.49 -3.22
C PRO A 318 20.86 -6.32 -3.26
N TYR A 319 20.21 -6.93 -2.28
CA TYR A 319 18.77 -6.85 -2.05
C TYR A 319 18.48 -6.06 -0.79
N LEU A 320 17.62 -5.05 -0.88
CA LEU A 320 17.06 -4.36 0.26
C LEU A 320 16.08 -5.30 0.97
N ILE A 321 16.27 -5.51 2.27
CA ILE A 321 15.43 -6.36 3.12
C ILE A 321 14.55 -5.50 4.03
N GLY A 322 15.08 -4.38 4.49
CA GLY A 322 14.34 -3.46 5.34
C GLY A 322 14.97 -2.10 5.52
N LEU A 323 14.16 -1.17 6.00
CA LEU A 323 14.53 0.23 6.25
C LEU A 323 14.49 0.48 7.75
N ALA A 324 15.51 1.14 8.30
CA ALA A 324 15.51 1.43 9.72
C ALA A 324 14.35 2.36 10.07
N THR A 325 13.66 2.02 11.16
CA THR A 325 12.70 2.91 11.80
C THR A 325 13.44 3.83 12.74
N ASP A 326 12.84 4.96 13.11
CA ASP A 326 13.40 5.81 14.16
C ASP A 326 13.57 5.05 15.48
N THR A 327 14.80 5.07 16.01
CA THR A 327 15.21 4.37 17.23
C THR A 327 15.71 5.33 18.30
N ARG A 328 15.24 6.58 18.33
CA ARG A 328 15.55 7.56 19.39
C ARG A 328 15.28 7.03 20.81
N GLU A 329 14.36 6.08 20.95
CA GLU A 329 14.04 5.41 22.21
C GLU A 329 14.85 4.14 22.49
N CYS A 330 15.75 3.72 21.58
CA CYS A 330 16.55 2.53 21.82
C CYS A 330 17.57 2.81 22.93
N LYS A 331 17.32 2.23 24.09
CA LYS A 331 18.29 2.06 25.16
C LYS A 331 18.21 0.61 25.57
N GLU A 332 19.30 -0.13 25.39
CA GLU A 332 19.39 -1.54 25.81
C GLU A 332 18.37 -2.48 25.13
N TRP A 333 17.93 -2.16 23.91
CA TRP A 333 17.11 -3.08 23.13
C TRP A 333 17.91 -4.32 22.77
N TYR A 334 17.39 -5.49 23.11
CA TYR A 334 18.00 -6.77 22.72
C TYR A 334 17.81 -7.07 21.23
N TYR A 335 16.72 -6.56 20.66
CA TYR A 335 16.32 -6.73 19.27
C TYR A 335 15.99 -5.38 18.64
N MET A 336 16.40 -5.16 17.40
CA MET A 336 15.96 -4.01 16.60
C MET A 336 14.82 -4.40 15.68
N THR A 337 13.99 -3.43 15.37
CA THR A 337 12.94 -3.53 14.35
C THR A 337 13.26 -2.64 13.17
N PHE A 338 12.93 -3.11 11.99
CA PHE A 338 13.02 -2.38 10.73
C PHE A 338 11.68 -2.50 10.00
N SER A 339 11.38 -1.60 9.08
CA SER A 339 10.29 -1.77 8.11
C SER A 339 10.64 -2.93 7.17
N ARG A 340 9.79 -3.96 7.14
CA ARG A 340 9.96 -5.17 6.31
C ARG A 340 9.60 -4.84 4.86
N LEU A 341 10.57 -4.83 3.96
CA LEU A 341 10.34 -4.40 2.57
C LEU A 341 9.23 -5.21 1.86
N MET A 342 9.22 -6.53 2.06
CA MET A 342 8.21 -7.43 1.49
C MET A 342 6.77 -7.00 1.84
N ALA A 343 6.53 -6.38 2.99
CA ALA A 343 5.19 -5.92 3.37
C ALA A 343 4.72 -4.71 2.53
N PHE A 344 5.62 -4.05 1.81
CA PHE A 344 5.36 -2.81 1.09
C PHE A 344 5.58 -2.91 -0.42
N ILE A 345 5.95 -4.08 -0.95
CA ILE A 345 6.19 -4.26 -2.40
C ILE A 345 5.00 -3.79 -3.23
N ASP A 346 3.79 -4.18 -2.84
CA ASP A 346 2.56 -3.78 -3.56
C ASP A 346 2.40 -2.24 -3.53
N TRP A 347 2.61 -1.62 -2.37
CA TRP A 347 2.54 -0.17 -2.22
C TRP A 347 3.63 0.56 -3.03
N ILE A 348 4.84 0.02 -3.09
CA ILE A 348 5.95 0.56 -3.88
C ILE A 348 5.58 0.52 -5.37
N VAL A 349 5.09 -0.62 -5.85
CA VAL A 349 4.62 -0.79 -7.24
C VAL A 349 3.51 0.22 -7.53
N ASP A 350 2.55 0.45 -6.64
CA ASP A 350 1.47 1.40 -6.90
C ASP A 350 1.93 2.87 -6.96
N ASN A 351 3.08 3.20 -6.37
CA ASN A 351 3.53 4.59 -6.19
C ASN A 351 4.75 5.00 -7.03
N ILE A 352 5.33 4.12 -7.84
CA ILE A 352 6.36 4.50 -8.83
C ILE A 352 5.69 4.92 -10.16
N GLU A 353 6.40 5.49 -11.12
CA GLU A 353 5.87 5.75 -12.47
C GLU A 353 6.31 4.67 -13.48
N ASP A 354 5.42 4.28 -14.38
CA ASP A 354 5.68 3.20 -15.34
C ASP A 354 6.78 3.56 -16.36
N GLU A 355 6.78 4.80 -16.84
CA GLU A 355 7.80 5.29 -17.77
C GLU A 355 9.19 5.31 -17.13
N GLU A 356 9.24 5.63 -15.83
CA GLU A 356 10.47 5.67 -15.05
C GLU A 356 11.09 4.28 -14.91
N ILE A 357 10.31 3.29 -14.47
CA ILE A 357 10.79 1.91 -14.31
C ILE A 357 11.22 1.33 -15.67
N ARG A 358 10.43 1.57 -16.72
CA ARG A 358 10.78 1.14 -18.08
C ARG A 358 12.11 1.73 -18.53
N ARG A 359 12.35 3.02 -18.29
CA ARG A 359 13.63 3.66 -18.64
C ARG A 359 14.78 3.15 -17.78
N SER A 360 14.53 2.91 -16.49
CA SER A 360 15.53 2.48 -15.52
C SER A 360 16.09 1.09 -15.82
N PHE A 361 15.25 0.15 -16.28
CA PHE A 361 15.62 -1.27 -16.45
C PHE A 361 15.66 -1.77 -17.90
N LYS A 362 15.16 -1.00 -18.88
CA LYS A 362 15.43 -1.29 -20.30
C LYS A 362 16.82 -0.78 -20.66
N VAL A 363 17.80 -1.65 -20.49
CA VAL A 363 19.11 -1.50 -21.12
C VAL A 363 18.89 -1.52 -22.64
N GLN A 364 19.25 -0.42 -23.32
CA GLN A 364 19.26 -0.33 -24.79
C GLN A 364 20.44 -1.09 -25.38
#